data_AF-A0A2V6N0Q4-F1
#
_entry.id   AF-A0A2V6N0Q4-F1
#
_cell.length_a   1.000
_cell.length_b   1.000
_cell.length_c   1.000
_cell.angle_alpha   90.00
_cell.angle_beta   90.00
_cell.angle_gamma   90.00
#
_symmetry.space_group_name_H-M   'P 1'
#
loop_
_entity.id
_entity.type
_entity.pdbx_description
1 polymer ?
#
loop_
_entity_poly.entity_id
_entity_poly.type
_entity_poly.pdbx_seq_one_letter_code
_entity_poly.pdbx_strand_id
1 'polypeptide(L)'
;MPRDARQQYIWVRKAGTFEAVLAQRDDSFELDALKPCDLLFWATPYSVSREPDVIQTMIYIRRDKATNQRLMVGASEGRTYKGQMRKRVTVFDFKIGRTASKASNEPASLFVGYGRIPGLGAH
;
A
#
# COMPACT_ATOMS: atom_id res chain seq x y z
N MET A 1 -17.52 1.71 0.48
CA MET A 1 -16.18 1.07 0.53
C MET A 1 -16.23 -0.08 1.53
N PRO A 2 -15.73 -1.28 1.18
CA PRO A 2 -15.63 -2.40 2.12
C PRO A 2 -14.73 -2.08 3.32
N ARG A 3 -15.01 -2.69 4.48
CA ARG A 3 -14.28 -2.40 5.72
C ARG A 3 -12.95 -3.16 5.83
N ASP A 4 -12.85 -4.32 5.21
CA ASP A 4 -11.70 -5.21 5.26
C ASP A 4 -10.73 -5.01 4.09
N ALA A 5 -9.42 -5.19 4.34
CA ALA A 5 -8.37 -4.95 3.35
C ALA A 5 -8.46 -5.88 2.14
N ARG A 6 -8.72 -7.17 2.37
CA ARG A 6 -8.92 -8.15 1.30
C ARG A 6 -10.19 -7.86 0.51
N GLN A 7 -11.27 -7.47 1.18
CA GLN A 7 -12.50 -7.07 0.48
C GLN A 7 -12.30 -5.80 -0.37
N GLN A 8 -11.52 -4.83 0.10
CA GLN A 8 -11.16 -3.64 -0.68
C GLN A 8 -10.35 -4.00 -1.92
N TYR A 9 -9.37 -4.90 -1.78
CA TYR A 9 -8.59 -5.42 -2.90
C TYR A 9 -9.49 -6.11 -3.94
N ILE A 10 -10.36 -7.02 -3.52
CA ILE A 10 -11.32 -7.69 -4.40
C ILE A 10 -12.24 -6.65 -5.09
N TRP A 11 -12.66 -5.62 -4.36
CA TRP A 11 -13.54 -4.58 -4.89
C TRP A 11 -12.88 -3.80 -6.03
N VAL A 12 -11.65 -3.32 -5.86
CA VAL A 12 -10.93 -2.60 -6.94
C VAL A 12 -10.58 -3.51 -8.12
N ARG A 13 -10.29 -4.79 -7.86
CA ARG A 13 -10.06 -5.81 -8.91
C ARG A 13 -11.32 -6.04 -9.74
N LYS A 14 -12.48 -6.24 -9.09
CA LYS A 14 -13.77 -6.43 -9.76
C LYS A 14 -14.21 -5.19 -10.54
N ALA A 15 -13.84 -4.00 -10.08
CA ALA A 15 -14.12 -2.76 -10.78
C ALA A 15 -13.15 -2.46 -11.94
N GLY A 16 -12.09 -3.26 -12.12
CA GLY A 16 -11.10 -3.06 -13.18
C GLY A 16 -10.17 -1.85 -12.96
N THR A 17 -10.09 -1.33 -11.73
CA THR A 17 -9.28 -0.14 -11.39
C THR A 17 -7.97 -0.48 -10.69
N PHE A 18 -7.64 -1.77 -10.60
CA PHE A 18 -6.44 -2.27 -9.93
C PHE A 18 -5.27 -2.40 -10.90
N GLU A 19 -4.14 -1.80 -10.52
CA GLU A 19 -2.86 -1.89 -11.19
C GLU A 19 -1.92 -2.79 -10.38
N ALA A 20 -1.48 -3.90 -11.00
CA ALA A 20 -0.53 -4.82 -10.39
C ALA A 20 0.88 -4.22 -10.45
N VAL A 21 1.63 -4.35 -9.36
CA VAL A 21 3.03 -3.91 -9.28
C VAL A 21 3.90 -5.11 -8.97
N LEU A 22 4.83 -5.42 -9.87
CA LEU A 22 5.76 -6.55 -9.76
C LEU A 22 7.16 -6.07 -9.35
N ALA A 23 7.47 -4.80 -9.61
CA ALA A 23 8.74 -4.23 -9.24
C ALA A 23 8.94 -4.29 -7.72
N GLN A 24 10.16 -4.60 -7.29
CA GLN A 24 10.54 -4.60 -5.87
C GLN A 24 11.24 -3.30 -5.43
N ARG A 25 11.11 -2.23 -6.24
CA ARG A 25 11.80 -0.95 -6.06
C ARG A 25 10.84 0.22 -6.19
N ASP A 26 11.03 1.23 -5.34
CA ASP A 26 10.10 2.35 -5.14
C ASP A 26 10.10 3.37 -6.29
N ASP A 27 11.08 3.29 -7.19
CA ASP A 27 11.29 4.16 -8.36
C ASP A 27 10.81 3.53 -9.68
N SER A 28 10.04 2.44 -9.62
CA SER A 28 9.47 1.80 -10.81
C SER A 28 8.46 2.68 -11.54
N PHE A 29 8.47 2.60 -12.87
CA PHE A 29 7.47 3.24 -13.75
C PHE A 29 6.04 2.73 -13.49
N GLU A 30 5.90 1.51 -12.97
CA GLU A 30 4.59 0.93 -12.57
C GLU A 30 3.87 1.80 -11.53
N LEU A 31 4.61 2.64 -10.80
CA LEU A 31 4.08 3.56 -9.78
C LEU A 31 3.84 4.98 -10.32
N ASP A 32 4.03 5.24 -11.62
CA ASP A 32 3.86 6.59 -12.16
C ASP A 32 2.39 6.94 -12.41
N ALA A 33 1.52 5.93 -12.52
CA ALA A 33 0.07 6.12 -12.63
C ALA A 33 -0.62 6.34 -11.26
N LEU A 34 0.11 6.25 -10.14
CA LEU A 34 -0.42 6.50 -8.79
C LEU A 34 -0.97 7.93 -8.68
N LYS A 35 -2.21 8.06 -8.22
CA LYS A 35 -2.85 9.35 -7.95
C LYS A 35 -3.27 9.45 -6.49
N PRO A 36 -3.31 10.67 -5.94
CA PRO A 36 -3.87 10.89 -4.61
C PRO A 36 -5.19 10.15 -4.42
N CYS A 37 -5.38 9.58 -3.24
CA CYS A 37 -6.52 8.74 -2.86
C CYS A 37 -6.55 7.30 -3.43
N ASP A 38 -5.57 6.88 -4.22
CA ASP A 38 -5.47 5.47 -4.60
C ASP A 38 -5.17 4.58 -3.37
N LEU A 39 -5.79 3.41 -3.33
CA LEU A 39 -5.58 2.40 -2.30
C LEU A 39 -4.32 1.59 -2.62
N LEU A 40 -3.53 1.30 -1.60
CA LEU A 40 -2.25 0.60 -1.68
C LEU A 40 -2.35 -0.73 -0.93
N PHE A 41 -1.95 -1.84 -1.53
CA PHE A 41 -2.19 -3.18 -0.98
C PHE A 41 -0.90 -3.95 -0.72
N TRP A 42 -0.80 -4.54 0.48
CA TRP A 42 0.24 -5.49 0.84
C TRP A 42 -0.37 -6.85 1.21
N ALA A 43 0.26 -7.92 0.72
CA ALA A 43 -0.11 -9.30 1.00
C ALA A 43 0.95 -10.03 1.81
N THR A 44 0.56 -11.14 2.44
CA THR A 44 1.53 -12.07 3.01
C THR A 44 2.28 -12.80 1.89
N PRO A 45 3.59 -13.08 2.06
CA PRO A 45 4.38 -13.81 1.07
C PRO A 45 4.07 -15.31 1.06
N TYR A 46 3.35 -15.81 2.07
CA TYR A 46 3.02 -17.21 2.26
C TYR A 46 1.52 -17.43 2.07
N SER A 47 1.00 -17.18 0.87
CA SER A 47 -0.38 -17.55 0.53
C SER A 47 -0.42 -18.97 -0.06
N VAL A 48 -1.20 -19.86 0.56
CA VAL A 48 -1.53 -21.19 0.00
C VAL A 48 -2.55 -21.13 -1.14
N SER A 49 -3.13 -19.95 -1.39
CA SER A 49 -4.08 -19.67 -2.48
C SER A 49 -3.39 -18.99 -3.66
N ARG A 50 -3.98 -19.13 -4.86
CA ARG A 50 -3.58 -18.36 -6.07
C ARG A 50 -3.89 -16.87 -5.94
N GLU A 51 -4.81 -16.50 -5.05
CA GLU A 51 -5.11 -15.10 -4.75
C GLU A 51 -4.18 -14.58 -3.64
N PRO A 52 -3.60 -13.37 -3.78
CA PRO A 52 -2.80 -12.77 -2.72
C PRO A 52 -3.63 -12.61 -1.45
N ASP A 53 -3.08 -13.06 -0.33
CA ASP A 53 -3.69 -12.86 0.98
C ASP A 53 -3.37 -11.44 1.47
N VAL A 54 -4.19 -10.48 1.06
CA VAL A 54 -4.04 -9.05 1.38
C VAL A 54 -4.34 -8.80 2.85
N ILE A 55 -3.33 -8.32 3.57
CA ILE A 55 -3.39 -8.08 5.03
C ILE A 55 -3.41 -6.61 5.40
N GLN A 56 -3.03 -5.72 4.49
CA GLN A 56 -2.93 -4.29 4.79
C GLN A 56 -3.30 -3.44 3.59
N THR A 57 -4.12 -2.43 3.86
CA THR A 57 -4.43 -1.35 2.92
C THR A 57 -3.97 -0.01 3.48
N MET A 58 -3.37 0.84 2.63
CA MET A 58 -3.12 2.25 2.91
C MET A 58 -3.68 3.14 1.81
N ILE A 59 -3.70 4.44 2.03
CA ILE A 59 -4.12 5.43 1.05
C ILE A 59 -2.90 6.25 0.62
N TYR A 60 -2.67 6.37 -0.68
CA TYR A 60 -1.64 7.27 -1.20
C TYR A 60 -2.08 8.73 -1.11
N ILE A 61 -1.16 9.60 -0.69
CA ILE A 61 -1.42 11.03 -0.58
C ILE A 61 -0.82 11.76 -1.78
N ARG A 62 0.52 11.81 -1.86
CA ARG A 62 1.28 12.53 -2.89
C ARG A 62 2.78 12.30 -2.67
N ARG A 63 3.61 12.93 -3.50
CA ARG A 63 5.03 13.09 -3.21
C ARG A 63 5.29 14.28 -2.28
N ASP A 64 6.21 14.11 -1.34
CA ASP A 64 6.78 15.21 -0.58
C ASP A 64 7.54 16.16 -1.51
N LYS A 65 7.39 17.47 -1.32
CA LYS A 65 7.99 18.48 -2.23
C LYS A 65 9.49 18.62 -2.05
N ALA A 66 10.03 18.34 -0.86
CA ALA A 66 11.45 18.52 -0.56
C ALA A 66 12.24 17.26 -0.91
N THR A 67 11.70 16.08 -0.61
CA THR A 67 12.42 14.80 -0.80
C THR A 67 11.98 14.04 -2.05
N ASN A 68 10.90 14.46 -2.71
CA ASN A 68 10.27 13.76 -3.83
C ASN A 68 9.80 12.32 -3.51
N GLN A 69 9.78 11.94 -2.22
CA GLN A 69 9.37 10.62 -1.75
C GLN A 69 7.85 10.53 -1.72
N ARG A 70 7.32 9.36 -2.12
CA ARG A 70 5.89 9.07 -2.07
C ARG A 70 5.43 8.94 -0.61
N LEU A 71 4.30 9.54 -0.28
CA LEU A 71 3.69 9.52 1.05
C LEU A 71 2.37 8.77 1.02
N MET A 72 2.11 8.02 2.09
CA MET A 72 0.86 7.29 2.31
C MET A 72 0.35 7.52 3.73
N VAL A 73 -0.93 7.26 3.96
CA VAL A 73 -1.56 7.28 5.28
C VAL A 73 -2.28 5.98 5.53
N GLY A 74 -2.23 5.52 6.77
CA GLY A 74 -2.98 4.35 7.19
C GLY A 74 -2.81 4.07 8.67
N ALA A 75 -3.50 3.05 9.15
CA ALA A 75 -3.17 2.44 10.42
C ALA A 75 -2.03 1.44 10.20
N SER A 76 -1.01 1.52 11.05
CA SER A 76 0.03 0.50 11.09
C SER A 76 0.36 0.15 12.52
N GLU A 77 0.48 -1.13 12.78
CA GLU A 77 1.19 -1.63 13.96
C GLU A 77 2.70 -1.59 13.68
N GLY A 78 3.33 -0.42 13.81
CA GLY A 78 4.80 -0.32 13.83
C GLY A 78 5.53 0.10 12.55
N ARG A 79 4.91 0.83 11.62
CA ARG A 79 5.67 1.48 10.53
C ARG A 79 6.49 2.67 11.05
N THR A 80 7.56 2.98 10.32
CA THR A 80 8.51 4.05 10.65
C THR A 80 8.16 5.32 9.87
N TYR A 81 8.03 6.46 10.55
CA TYR A 81 7.97 7.80 9.94
C TYR A 81 9.18 8.59 10.43
N LYS A 82 9.99 9.15 9.51
CA LYS A 82 11.24 9.84 9.85
C LYS A 82 12.16 9.06 10.82
N GLY A 83 12.28 7.75 10.64
CA GLY A 83 13.13 6.91 11.49
C GLY A 83 12.53 6.50 12.85
N GLN A 84 11.31 6.93 13.21
CA GLN A 84 10.66 6.56 14.48
C GLN A 84 9.50 5.58 14.27
N MET A 85 9.50 4.46 15.02
CA MET A 85 8.43 3.47 15.06
C MET A 85 7.21 4.03 15.81
N ARG A 86 6.03 4.04 15.18
CA ARG A 86 4.79 4.53 15.82
C ARG A 86 3.64 3.55 15.60
N LYS A 87 2.95 3.16 16.68
CA LYS A 87 1.65 2.49 16.64
C LYS A 87 0.56 3.56 16.70
N ARG A 88 0.10 4.04 15.54
CA ARG A 88 -0.95 5.07 15.38
C ARG A 88 -1.36 5.19 13.91
N VAL A 89 -2.51 5.81 13.65
CA VAL A 89 -2.83 6.35 12.31
C VAL A 89 -1.88 7.52 12.04
N THR A 90 -1.03 7.40 11.02
CA THR A 90 -0.08 8.47 10.67
C THR A 90 0.31 8.43 9.20
N VAL A 91 1.07 9.44 8.77
CA VAL A 91 1.67 9.51 7.43
C VAL A 91 2.98 8.74 7.46
N PHE A 92 3.21 7.92 6.44
CA PHE A 92 4.38 7.08 6.28
C PHE A 92 5.03 7.32 4.91
N ASP A 93 6.34 7.14 4.84
CA ASP A 93 7.05 7.08 3.57
C ASP A 93 6.69 5.77 2.86
N PHE A 94 6.23 5.85 1.62
CA PHE A 94 5.88 4.68 0.82
C PHE A 94 7.14 3.89 0.47
N LYS A 95 7.11 2.59 0.74
CA LYS A 95 8.14 1.63 0.35
C LYS A 95 7.52 0.31 -0.11
N ILE A 96 7.97 -0.20 -1.25
CA ILE A 96 7.67 -1.53 -1.77
C ILE A 96 8.45 -2.58 -0.98
N GLY A 97 9.73 -2.33 -0.73
CA GLY A 97 10.64 -3.27 -0.08
C GLY A 97 10.49 -3.30 1.44
N ARG A 98 10.35 -4.53 1.99
CA ARG A 98 10.53 -4.96 3.40
C ARG A 98 10.37 -3.84 4.43
N THR A 99 9.17 -3.74 5.02
CA THR A 99 9.06 -3.23 6.39
C THR A 99 9.06 -4.41 7.36
N ALA A 100 10.08 -5.26 7.29
CA ALA A 100 10.46 -6.02 8.47
C ALA A 100 11.23 -5.01 9.33
N SER A 101 10.56 -4.35 10.27
CA SER A 101 11.30 -3.70 11.34
C SER A 101 12.21 -4.78 11.93
N LYS A 102 13.54 -4.59 11.91
CA LYS A 102 14.49 -5.51 12.55
C LYS A 102 14.17 -5.79 14.03
N ALA A 103 13.27 -5.00 14.62
CA ALA A 103 12.79 -5.09 16.00
C ALA A 103 11.43 -5.81 16.16
N SER A 104 10.74 -6.22 15.10
CA SER A 104 9.43 -6.86 15.18
C SER A 104 9.43 -8.20 14.44
N ASN A 105 9.00 -9.27 15.11
CA ASN A 105 8.74 -10.60 14.56
C ASN A 105 7.61 -10.64 13.50
N GLU A 106 7.27 -9.51 12.90
CA GLU A 106 6.18 -9.38 11.93
C GLU A 106 6.62 -9.94 10.57
N PRO A 107 5.80 -10.78 9.93
CA PRO A 107 6.11 -11.36 8.63
C PRO A 107 6.29 -10.26 7.58
N ALA A 108 7.34 -10.37 6.78
CA ALA A 108 7.64 -9.42 5.72
C ALA A 108 6.49 -9.38 4.71
N SER A 109 5.74 -8.28 4.66
CA SER A 109 4.64 -8.12 3.70
C SER A 109 5.16 -7.71 2.32
N LEU A 110 4.49 -8.20 1.27
CA LEU A 110 4.79 -7.94 -0.13
C LEU A 110 3.81 -6.91 -0.68
N PHE A 111 4.30 -5.81 -1.25
CA PHE A 111 3.43 -4.88 -1.98
C PHE A 111 2.97 -5.55 -3.28
N VAL A 112 1.66 -5.57 -3.53
CA VAL A 112 1.09 -6.26 -4.70
C VAL A 112 0.50 -5.33 -5.75
N GLY A 113 0.28 -4.06 -5.39
CA GLY A 113 -0.25 -3.06 -6.30
C GLY A 113 -1.15 -2.05 -5.63
N TYR A 114 -1.83 -1.27 -6.47
CA TYR A 114 -2.71 -0.18 -6.05
C TYR A 114 -3.98 -0.13 -6.87
N GLY A 115 -4.99 0.58 -6.41
CA GLY A 115 -6.22 0.73 -7.18
C GLY A 115 -7.03 1.95 -6.79
N ARG A 116 -7.69 2.54 -7.78
CA ARG A 116 -8.58 3.68 -7.55
C ARG A 116 -9.87 3.21 -6.91
N ILE A 117 -10.37 3.98 -5.95
CA ILE A 117 -11.70 3.82 -5.36
C ILE A 117 -12.74 3.96 -6.48
N PRO A 118 -13.50 2.90 -6.82
CA PRO A 118 -14.53 2.96 -7.86
C PRO A 118 -15.58 4.03 -7.56
N GLY A 119 -15.94 4.81 -8.57
CA GLY A 119 -16.88 5.94 -8.44
C GLY A 119 -16.27 7.23 -7.88
N LEU A 120 -15.01 7.21 -7.44
CA LEU A 120 -14.27 8.40 -7.03
C LEU A 120 -13.47 8.94 -8.23
N GLY A 121 -14.17 9.59 -9.16
CA GLY A 121 -13.55 10.20 -10.35
C GLY A 121 -14.39 10.09 -11.61
N ALA A 122 -15.49 10.84 -11.65
CA ALA A 122 -16.19 11.21 -12.88
C ALA A 122 -16.66 12.65 -12.73
N HIS A 123 -15.73 13.60 -12.68
CA HIS A 123 -15.95 15.03 -12.90
C HIS A 123 -14.65 15.67 -13.40
#